data_AF-A5G2H6-F1
#
_entry.id   AF-A5G2H6-F1
#
_cell.length_a   1.000
_cell.length_b   1.000
_cell.length_c   1.000
_cell.angle_alpha   90.00
_cell.angle_beta   90.00
_cell.angle_gamma   90.00
#
_symmetry.space_group_name_H-M   'P 1'
#
loop_
_entity.id
_entity.type
_entity.pdbx_description
1 polymer ?
#
loop_
_entity_poly.entity_id
_entity_poly.type
_entity_poly.pdbx_seq_one_letter_code
_entity_poly.pdbx_strand_id
1 'polypeptide(L)'
;MSSYITVIGGVNNSATHVSGIVQVPASGLSGTSLASLQSIVDVVNAAVANGQSSLVNFDAIAGKTATFAGSSSSGGIYEITNTDSTGASAAGTANNISVTVPSSANEVVVQVPGTVSVAGNGYTSTYLIGSQSNAVISTNGSAAPSGNSGSNPNQIYDLGGNTTIYAGGDNQATLSGGLDRFKVLTGNDTVLATGSASVQAGVPTGYAGTLDFINSSSAQATVLGGHGSVTAFGGNAGGLLYGGTGGNNSLIGGNGGVSLVGAGNNDYLLAGGGGATTSALNNDLFAGPGNETLMASSVTQNNLFAAGSGTDIISSAGSGSQAFFAATGSATMYGSTVSGATNTYFFSSSLQGGGGNDVLENFNSKTDNIVILSGVNIVSVTGANNGNYPTGAALVTLSDNTQITMVGYNASNLQKFVGGSIIT
;
A
#
# COMPACT_ATOMS: atom_id res chain seq x y z
N MET A 1 -27.98 10.64 0.32
CA MET A 1 -27.88 11.99 0.93
C MET A 1 -26.48 12.48 0.68
N SER A 2 -26.31 13.70 0.17
CA SER A 2 -24.96 14.29 0.06
C SER A 2 -24.43 14.56 1.47
N SER A 3 -23.23 14.08 1.77
CA SER A 3 -22.55 14.35 3.04
C SER A 3 -21.70 15.61 2.90
N TYR A 4 -21.58 16.39 3.97
CA TYR A 4 -20.78 17.61 3.98
C TYR A 4 -20.02 17.74 5.30
N ILE A 5 -18.84 18.35 5.24
CA ILE A 5 -18.15 18.96 6.38
C ILE A 5 -18.46 20.46 6.36
N THR A 6 -18.73 21.03 7.53
CA THR A 6 -19.05 22.44 7.71
C THR A 6 -17.84 23.17 8.27
N VAL A 7 -17.37 24.18 7.53
CA VAL A 7 -16.23 25.02 7.89
C VAL A 7 -16.73 26.46 8.07
N ILE A 8 -16.23 27.18 9.07
CA ILE A 8 -16.47 28.62 9.21
C ILE A 8 -15.65 29.34 8.12
N GLY A 9 -16.32 30.06 7.23
CA GLY A 9 -15.69 30.47 5.99
C GLY A 9 -16.53 31.30 5.03
N GLY A 10 -15.96 31.63 3.87
CA GLY A 10 -16.68 32.25 2.76
C GLY A 10 -17.04 33.73 2.95
N VAL A 11 -16.71 34.36 4.08
CA VAL A 11 -16.93 35.81 4.29
C VAL A 11 -15.76 36.39 5.09
N ASN A 12 -14.93 37.22 4.45
CA ASN A 12 -13.81 37.92 5.09
C ASN A 12 -14.27 39.31 5.57
N ASN A 13 -15.16 39.41 6.56
CA ASN A 13 -15.58 40.70 7.11
C ASN A 13 -14.66 41.15 8.26
N SER A 14 -14.46 42.47 8.35
CA SER A 14 -13.48 43.17 9.20
C SER A 14 -13.33 42.64 10.65
N ALA A 15 -12.08 42.35 10.99
CA ALA A 15 -11.36 42.35 12.29
C ALA A 15 -11.93 41.65 13.54
N THR A 16 -13.22 41.34 13.68
CA THR A 16 -13.72 40.75 14.95
C THR A 16 -14.76 39.65 14.84
N HIS A 17 -15.50 39.48 13.74
CA HIS A 17 -16.54 38.44 13.64
C HIS A 17 -16.60 37.85 12.22
N VAL A 18 -16.27 36.56 12.10
CA VAL A 18 -16.52 35.75 10.90
C VAL A 18 -17.85 35.02 11.10
N SER A 19 -18.80 35.17 10.17
CA SER A 19 -20.15 34.57 10.28
C SER A 19 -20.55 33.69 9.10
N GLY A 20 -19.68 33.50 8.11
CA GLY A 20 -19.98 32.69 6.94
C GLY A 20 -19.75 31.19 7.19
N ILE A 21 -20.35 30.36 6.34
CA ILE A 21 -20.21 28.90 6.36
C ILE A 21 -19.88 28.41 4.96
N VAL A 22 -18.85 27.56 4.86
CA VAL A 22 -18.52 26.79 3.67
C VAL A 22 -18.91 25.33 3.90
N GLN A 23 -19.69 24.78 2.98
CA GLN A 23 -19.98 23.34 2.95
C GLN A 23 -18.99 22.66 2.03
N VAL A 24 -18.19 21.75 2.58
CA VAL A 24 -17.25 20.90 1.86
C VAL A 24 -17.93 19.55 1.60
N PRO A 25 -18.39 19.27 0.38
CA PRO A 25 -19.03 18.01 0.05
C PRO A 25 -18.04 16.87 0.20
N ALA A 26 -18.56 15.81 0.80
CA ALA A 26 -17.83 14.60 1.08
C ALA A 26 -18.49 13.40 0.42
N SER A 27 -17.66 12.49 -0.08
CA SER A 27 -18.05 11.23 -0.67
C SER A 27 -17.23 10.09 -0.07
N GLY A 28 -17.85 8.92 0.12
CA GLY A 28 -17.14 7.70 0.54
C GLY A 28 -16.56 7.68 1.96
N LEU A 29 -16.86 8.67 2.80
CA LEU A 29 -16.67 8.58 4.25
C LEU A 29 -17.89 7.95 4.94
N SER A 30 -17.63 7.14 5.96
CA SER A 30 -18.69 6.62 6.84
C SER A 30 -19.27 7.74 7.71
N GLY A 31 -20.49 7.56 8.24
CA GLY A 31 -21.12 8.55 9.11
C GLY A 31 -20.32 8.82 10.39
N THR A 32 -19.65 7.81 10.96
CA THR A 32 -18.78 7.97 12.12
C THR A 32 -17.49 8.71 11.76
N SER A 33 -16.86 8.35 10.63
CA SER A 33 -15.65 9.03 10.14
C SER A 33 -15.92 10.50 9.83
N LEU A 34 -17.08 10.80 9.21
CA LEU A 34 -17.51 12.16 8.93
C LEU A 34 -17.71 12.97 10.22
N ALA A 35 -18.33 12.38 11.25
CA ALA A 35 -18.52 13.03 12.55
C ALA A 35 -17.18 13.28 13.27
N SER A 36 -16.24 12.32 13.20
CA SER A 36 -14.89 12.50 13.75
C SER A 36 -14.14 13.62 13.03
N LEU A 37 -14.21 13.69 11.70
CA LEU A 37 -13.60 14.77 10.92
C LEU A 37 -14.25 16.12 11.25
N GLN A 38 -15.58 16.19 11.36
CA GLN A 38 -16.28 17.40 11.77
C GLN A 38 -15.82 17.87 13.14
N SER A 39 -15.62 16.96 14.11
CA SER A 39 -15.10 17.32 15.43
C SER A 39 -13.69 17.91 15.39
N ILE A 40 -12.84 17.51 14.44
CA ILE A 40 -11.50 18.09 14.25
C ILE A 40 -11.64 19.52 13.70
N VAL A 41 -12.48 19.69 12.67
CA VAL A 41 -12.75 21.00 12.04
C VAL A 41 -13.42 21.97 13.01
N ASP A 42 -14.31 21.50 13.88
CA ASP A 42 -15.02 22.31 14.88
C ASP A 42 -14.07 22.99 15.88
N VAL A 43 -12.93 22.35 16.19
CA VAL A 43 -11.90 22.96 17.06
C VAL A 43 -11.29 24.19 16.39
N VAL A 44 -10.98 24.11 15.09
CA VAL A 44 -10.40 25.23 14.34
C VAL A 44 -11.44 26.32 14.10
N ASN A 45 -12.68 25.93 13.76
CA ASN A 45 -13.83 26.83 13.66
C ASN A 45 -14.01 27.65 14.96
N ALA A 46 -13.99 26.99 16.12
CA ALA A 46 -14.12 27.68 17.41
C ALA A 46 -12.97 28.66 17.68
N ALA A 47 -11.73 28.32 17.28
CA ALA A 47 -10.59 29.22 17.42
C ALA A 47 -10.76 30.48 16.56
N VAL A 48 -11.22 30.35 15.31
CA VAL A 48 -11.53 31.50 14.44
C VAL A 48 -12.67 32.35 15.01
N ALA A 49 -13.76 31.72 15.45
CA ALA A 49 -14.92 32.42 16.00
C ALA A 49 -14.59 33.23 17.28
N ASN A 50 -13.65 32.73 18.08
CA ASN A 50 -13.17 33.42 19.29
C ASN A 50 -12.05 34.44 19.02
N GLY A 51 -11.69 34.68 17.75
CA GLY A 51 -10.62 35.60 17.34
C GLY A 51 -9.22 35.12 17.68
N GLN A 52 -9.03 33.82 17.94
CA GLN A 52 -7.74 33.20 18.28
C GLN A 52 -6.97 32.77 17.03
N SER A 53 -7.62 32.64 15.88
CA SER A 53 -6.99 32.30 14.60
C SER A 53 -7.55 33.15 13.47
N SER A 54 -6.74 33.37 12.43
CA SER A 54 -7.14 34.14 11.24
C SER A 54 -7.96 33.30 10.25
N LEU A 55 -8.84 33.93 9.48
CA LEU A 55 -9.49 33.34 8.30
C LEU A 55 -9.04 34.12 7.07
N VAL A 56 -8.64 33.40 6.02
CA VAL A 56 -8.33 33.96 4.71
C VAL A 56 -9.07 33.17 3.65
N ASN A 57 -10.15 33.74 3.10
CA ASN A 57 -10.83 33.19 1.92
C ASN A 57 -10.27 33.77 0.60
N PHE A 58 -9.94 32.89 -0.35
CA PHE A 58 -9.58 33.21 -1.73
C PHE A 58 -10.65 32.73 -2.70
N ASP A 59 -11.26 33.67 -3.42
CA ASP A 59 -12.16 33.37 -4.54
C ASP A 59 -11.35 32.94 -5.77
N ALA A 60 -11.31 31.63 -5.98
CA ALA A 60 -10.56 30.97 -7.03
C ALA A 60 -11.18 31.12 -8.44
N ILE A 61 -12.41 31.64 -8.56
CA ILE A 61 -13.02 31.93 -9.86
C ILE A 61 -12.63 33.33 -10.34
N ALA A 62 -12.38 34.26 -9.42
CA ALA A 62 -12.10 35.66 -9.74
C ALA A 62 -10.61 36.01 -10.03
N GLY A 63 -9.63 35.15 -9.72
CA GLY A 63 -8.21 35.49 -9.89
C GLY A 63 -7.29 34.31 -10.20
N LYS A 64 -6.42 34.44 -11.20
CA LYS A 64 -5.38 33.45 -11.52
C LYS A 64 -4.08 33.74 -10.76
N THR A 65 -3.60 32.70 -10.05
CA THR A 65 -2.46 32.68 -9.11
C THR A 65 -2.68 33.52 -7.85
N ALA A 66 -2.74 32.86 -6.70
CA ALA A 66 -2.81 33.52 -5.39
C ALA A 66 -1.54 33.18 -4.61
N THR A 67 -0.80 34.18 -4.17
CA THR A 67 0.22 33.96 -3.14
C THR A 67 -0.34 34.52 -1.85
N PHE A 68 -0.61 33.66 -0.86
CA PHE A 68 -0.90 34.13 0.48
C PHE A 68 0.42 34.62 1.10
N ALA A 69 0.75 35.88 0.86
CA ALA A 69 1.94 36.51 1.42
C ALA A 69 1.59 37.07 2.81
N GLY A 70 1.99 36.37 3.87
CA GLY A 70 1.88 36.85 5.24
C GLY A 70 1.96 35.73 6.27
N SER A 71 2.88 35.86 7.23
CA SER A 71 2.85 35.06 8.46
C SER A 71 1.78 35.66 9.37
N SER A 72 0.61 35.04 9.48
CA SER A 72 -0.26 35.34 10.62
C SER A 72 0.42 34.80 11.87
N SER A 73 0.66 35.65 12.88
CA SER A 73 1.32 35.23 14.13
C SER A 73 0.45 34.30 15.00
N SER A 74 -0.81 34.06 14.61
CA SER A 74 -1.85 33.42 15.44
C SER A 74 -2.45 32.14 14.85
N GLY A 75 -1.87 31.59 13.79
CA GLY A 75 -2.52 30.46 13.11
C GLY A 75 -3.65 30.90 12.17
N GLY A 76 -4.18 30.02 11.31
CA GLY A 76 -5.37 30.35 10.52
C GLY A 76 -5.93 29.27 9.60
N ILE A 77 -7.20 29.47 9.20
CA ILE A 77 -7.90 28.76 8.13
C ILE A 77 -7.64 29.51 6.81
N TYR A 78 -7.13 28.79 5.81
CA TYR A 78 -6.91 29.29 4.45
C TYR A 78 -7.85 28.57 3.50
N GLU A 79 -8.83 29.27 2.98
CA GLU A 79 -9.85 28.70 2.11
C GLU A 79 -9.60 29.09 0.65
N ILE A 80 -9.71 28.11 -0.23
CA ILE A 80 -9.68 28.25 -1.67
C ILE A 80 -11.04 27.80 -2.16
N THR A 81 -11.93 28.76 -2.39
CA THR A 81 -13.34 28.50 -2.67
C THR A 81 -13.78 29.22 -3.93
N ASN A 82 -15.00 28.95 -4.38
CA ASN A 82 -15.70 29.81 -5.33
C ASN A 82 -16.64 30.81 -4.64
N THR A 83 -16.46 31.07 -3.35
CA THR A 83 -17.31 31.98 -2.59
C THR A 83 -16.62 33.33 -2.45
N ASP A 84 -17.29 34.40 -2.86
CA ASP A 84 -16.75 35.76 -2.78
C ASP A 84 -16.74 36.31 -1.34
N SER A 85 -16.22 37.51 -1.14
CA SER A 85 -16.15 38.12 0.21
C SER A 85 -17.50 38.40 0.86
N THR A 86 -18.61 38.28 0.13
CA THR A 86 -19.98 38.49 0.63
C THR A 86 -20.68 37.18 0.99
N GLY A 87 -20.04 36.03 0.75
CA GLY A 87 -20.64 34.72 0.97
C GLY A 87 -21.40 34.18 -0.23
N ALA A 88 -21.32 34.83 -1.39
CA ALA A 88 -21.99 34.37 -2.61
C ALA A 88 -21.07 33.40 -3.37
N SER A 89 -21.56 32.20 -3.67
CA SER A 89 -20.84 31.23 -4.52
C SER A 89 -20.99 31.59 -6.00
N ALA A 90 -19.87 31.81 -6.68
CA ALA A 90 -19.79 31.99 -8.11
C ALA A 90 -19.87 30.64 -8.85
N ALA A 91 -20.58 30.61 -9.99
CA ALA A 91 -20.57 29.47 -10.90
C ALA A 91 -19.28 29.46 -11.72
N GLY A 92 -18.69 28.27 -11.93
CA GLY A 92 -17.51 28.11 -12.78
C GLY A 92 -16.53 27.06 -12.27
N THR A 93 -15.36 27.00 -12.91
CA THR A 93 -14.32 26.01 -12.64
C THR A 93 -12.97 26.71 -12.49
N ALA A 94 -12.29 26.48 -11.37
CA ALA A 94 -10.91 26.89 -11.16
C ALA A 94 -10.00 26.16 -12.15
N ASN A 95 -9.17 26.92 -12.88
CA ASN A 95 -8.27 26.38 -13.89
C ASN A 95 -6.87 26.97 -13.70
N ASN A 96 -5.91 26.11 -13.37
CA ASN A 96 -4.51 26.45 -13.07
C ASN A 96 -4.36 27.48 -11.95
N ILE A 97 -5.10 27.29 -10.86
CA ILE A 97 -4.89 28.06 -9.64
C ILE A 97 -3.69 27.47 -8.92
N SER A 98 -2.72 28.31 -8.59
CA SER A 98 -1.59 27.95 -7.74
C SER A 98 -1.63 28.80 -6.48
N VAL A 99 -1.50 28.14 -5.33
CA VAL A 99 -1.55 28.72 -4.01
C VAL A 99 -0.36 28.27 -3.21
N THR A 100 0.31 29.20 -2.54
CA THR A 100 1.34 28.90 -1.53
C THR A 100 0.78 29.25 -0.16
N VAL A 101 0.84 28.30 0.76
CA VAL A 101 0.29 28.40 2.12
C VAL A 101 1.41 28.72 3.12
N PRO A 102 1.23 29.67 4.05
CA PRO A 102 2.22 30.00 5.07
C PRO A 102 2.27 28.97 6.20
N SER A 103 3.33 29.00 7.02
CA SER A 103 3.63 27.95 8.02
C SER A 103 2.83 28.11 9.29
N SER A 104 2.11 29.22 9.37
CA SER A 104 1.08 29.44 10.37
C SER A 104 -0.28 28.86 9.95
N ALA A 105 -0.42 28.18 8.81
CA ALA A 105 -1.72 27.59 8.46
C ALA A 105 -2.03 26.36 9.33
N ASN A 106 -3.17 26.40 10.01
CA ASN A 106 -3.71 25.26 10.77
C ASN A 106 -4.58 24.39 9.87
N GLU A 107 -5.37 25.03 9.01
CA GLU A 107 -6.30 24.34 8.13
C GLU A 107 -6.27 24.99 6.74
N VAL A 108 -6.27 24.15 5.71
CA VAL A 108 -6.34 24.55 4.31
C VAL A 108 -7.55 23.86 3.70
N VAL A 109 -8.54 24.65 3.29
CA VAL A 109 -9.77 24.13 2.68
C VAL A 109 -9.74 24.38 1.18
N VAL A 110 -9.85 23.31 0.38
CA VAL A 110 -9.92 23.38 -1.07
C VAL A 110 -11.31 22.95 -1.52
N GLN A 111 -12.17 23.92 -1.78
CA GLN A 111 -13.57 23.68 -2.11
C GLN A 111 -14.00 24.54 -3.30
N VAL A 112 -13.53 24.16 -4.49
CA VAL A 112 -13.88 24.81 -5.75
C VAL A 112 -13.87 23.76 -6.88
N PRO A 113 -14.89 23.73 -7.75
CA PRO A 113 -14.85 22.85 -8.91
C PRO A 113 -13.61 23.13 -9.76
N GLY A 114 -12.86 22.09 -10.13
CA GLY A 114 -11.72 22.24 -11.06
C GLY A 114 -10.37 21.88 -10.45
N THR A 115 -9.29 22.39 -11.05
CA THR A 115 -7.92 22.02 -10.68
C THR A 115 -7.22 23.10 -9.87
N VAL A 116 -6.71 22.74 -8.70
CA VAL A 116 -6.01 23.66 -7.78
C VAL A 116 -4.68 23.05 -7.35
N SER A 117 -3.59 23.79 -7.45
CA SER A 117 -2.29 23.43 -6.89
C SER A 117 -2.05 24.18 -5.59
N VAL A 118 -1.70 23.46 -4.53
CA VAL A 118 -1.43 23.99 -3.20
C VAL A 118 -0.04 23.53 -2.77
N ALA A 119 0.85 24.48 -2.54
CA ALA A 119 2.16 24.23 -1.94
C ALA A 119 2.13 24.63 -0.46
N GLY A 120 2.29 23.67 0.43
CA GLY A 120 2.42 23.87 1.88
C GLY A 120 3.88 24.01 2.31
N ASN A 121 4.13 24.55 3.51
CA ASN A 121 5.48 24.97 3.91
C ASN A 121 5.96 24.50 5.30
N GLY A 122 5.40 23.44 5.91
CA GLY A 122 6.19 22.74 6.94
C GLY A 122 5.49 21.94 8.03
N TYR A 123 4.43 22.46 8.65
CA TYR A 123 4.10 22.00 10.01
C TYR A 123 2.60 22.04 10.35
N THR A 124 2.08 20.90 10.80
CA THR A 124 0.80 20.73 11.51
C THR A 124 -0.40 21.43 10.85
N SER A 125 -0.57 21.19 9.54
CA SER A 125 -1.75 21.64 8.81
C SER A 125 -2.70 20.48 8.53
N THR A 126 -3.99 20.75 8.63
CA THR A 126 -5.06 19.91 8.10
C THR A 126 -5.42 20.39 6.69
N TYR A 127 -5.31 19.54 5.69
CA TYR A 127 -5.81 19.79 4.34
C TYR A 127 -7.17 19.13 4.21
N LEU A 128 -8.18 19.90 3.84
CA LEU A 128 -9.54 19.45 3.62
C LEU A 128 -9.93 19.73 2.16
N ILE A 129 -10.00 18.68 1.35
CA ILE A 129 -10.21 18.79 -0.09
C ILE A 129 -11.60 18.23 -0.40
N GLY A 130 -12.50 19.10 -0.85
CA GLY A 130 -13.87 18.70 -1.16
C GLY A 130 -13.96 17.88 -2.43
N SER A 131 -15.01 17.06 -2.54
CA SER A 131 -15.19 16.09 -3.63
C SER A 131 -15.36 16.69 -5.04
N GLN A 132 -15.46 18.02 -5.15
CA GLN A 132 -15.56 18.73 -6.42
C GLN A 132 -14.20 19.27 -6.90
N SER A 133 -13.18 19.25 -6.03
CA SER A 133 -11.85 19.79 -6.28
C SER A 133 -10.92 18.68 -6.77
N ASN A 134 -10.14 18.92 -7.82
CA ASN A 134 -8.99 18.10 -8.18
C ASN A 134 -7.73 18.82 -7.70
N ALA A 135 -7.12 18.35 -6.62
CA ALA A 135 -6.02 19.07 -6.00
C ALA A 135 -4.64 18.50 -6.38
N VAL A 136 -3.64 19.36 -6.44
CA VAL A 136 -2.23 18.99 -6.45
C VAL A 136 -1.61 19.57 -5.19
N ILE A 137 -1.40 18.73 -4.18
CA ILE A 137 -0.87 19.14 -2.88
C ILE A 137 0.61 18.81 -2.84
N SER A 138 1.43 19.75 -2.38
CA SER A 138 2.80 19.47 -1.94
C SER A 138 2.89 19.80 -0.47
N THR A 139 3.28 18.83 0.35
CA THR A 139 3.63 19.08 1.75
C THR A 139 5.14 19.21 1.87
N ASN A 140 5.57 20.01 2.84
CA ASN A 140 6.94 20.06 3.32
C ASN A 140 6.86 19.75 4.82
N GLY A 141 7.82 19.00 5.34
CA GLY A 141 7.90 18.64 6.75
C GLY A 141 9.29 18.13 7.05
N SER A 142 9.85 18.51 8.20
CA SER A 142 11.18 18.06 8.61
C SER A 142 11.17 16.55 8.79
N ALA A 143 12.04 15.84 8.07
CA ALA A 143 12.43 14.48 8.44
C ALA A 143 12.79 14.49 9.93
N ALA A 144 12.20 13.58 10.71
CA ALA A 144 12.69 13.36 12.06
C ALA A 144 14.20 13.13 11.98
N PRO A 145 15.04 13.90 12.70
CA PRO A 145 16.40 13.47 12.92
C PRO A 145 16.32 12.16 13.70
N SER A 146 16.59 11.05 13.00
CA SER A 146 16.85 9.71 13.52
C SER A 146 16.45 9.47 15.00
N GLY A 147 15.27 8.88 15.22
CA GLY A 147 14.98 8.19 16.48
C GLY A 147 14.09 8.88 17.52
N ASN A 148 13.36 9.95 17.17
CA ASN A 148 12.32 10.50 18.05
C ASN A 148 10.97 10.56 17.32
N SER A 149 9.98 9.80 17.79
CA SER A 149 8.63 9.63 17.24
C SER A 149 7.72 10.87 17.37
N GLY A 150 8.31 12.07 17.30
CA GLY A 150 7.68 13.34 17.67
C GLY A 150 7.46 14.32 16.52
N SER A 151 7.39 13.88 15.27
CA SER A 151 6.85 14.70 14.19
C SER A 151 5.34 14.77 14.35
N ASN A 152 4.73 15.96 14.32
CA ASN A 152 3.28 16.07 14.22
C ASN A 152 2.93 16.04 12.72
N PRO A 153 2.36 14.94 12.20
CA PRO A 153 2.18 14.74 10.77
C PRO A 153 1.11 15.68 10.21
N ASN A 154 1.26 16.09 8.95
CA ASN A 154 0.17 16.78 8.25
C ASN A 154 -1.03 15.82 8.13
N GLN A 155 -2.23 16.32 8.38
CA GLN A 155 -3.47 15.57 8.18
C GLN A 155 -4.04 15.95 6.81
N ILE A 156 -4.31 15.00 5.94
CA ILE A 156 -4.83 15.25 4.60
C ILE A 156 -6.12 14.47 4.43
N TYR A 157 -7.21 15.16 4.13
CA TYR A 157 -8.52 14.55 3.87
C TYR A 157 -8.93 14.91 2.45
N ASP A 158 -8.83 13.93 1.54
CA ASP A 158 -9.48 14.03 0.24
C ASP A 158 -10.85 13.37 0.30
N LEU A 159 -11.87 14.20 0.15
CA LEU A 159 -13.26 13.81 0.30
C LEU A 159 -13.91 13.35 -1.01
N GLY A 160 -13.15 13.19 -2.09
CA GLY A 160 -13.61 12.53 -3.33
C GLY A 160 -13.09 13.11 -4.62
N GLY A 161 -12.18 14.08 -4.55
CA GLY A 161 -11.51 14.67 -5.71
C GLY A 161 -10.56 13.69 -6.39
N ASN A 162 -10.01 14.05 -7.55
CA ASN A 162 -8.82 13.36 -8.06
C ASN A 162 -7.59 14.15 -7.61
N THR A 163 -6.92 13.68 -6.56
CA THR A 163 -5.83 14.44 -5.96
C THR A 163 -4.47 13.80 -6.22
N THR A 164 -3.48 14.63 -6.52
CA THR A 164 -2.06 14.22 -6.49
C THR A 164 -1.37 14.88 -5.31
N ILE A 165 -0.80 14.06 -4.43
CA ILE A 165 -0.10 14.51 -3.22
C ILE A 165 1.39 14.19 -3.39
N TYR A 166 2.22 15.22 -3.27
CA TYR A 166 3.67 15.13 -3.14
C TYR A 166 4.01 15.30 -1.66
N ALA A 167 4.19 14.18 -0.98
CA ALA A 167 4.33 14.10 0.47
C ALA A 167 5.79 14.27 0.89
N GLY A 168 6.11 15.41 1.49
CA GLY A 168 7.39 15.66 2.13
C GLY A 168 7.23 15.69 3.65
N GLY A 169 8.03 14.91 4.36
CA GLY A 169 7.96 14.78 5.82
C GLY A 169 6.95 13.70 6.20
N ASP A 170 6.54 13.64 7.47
CA ASP A 170 5.56 12.64 7.90
C ASP A 170 4.13 13.17 7.65
N ASN A 171 3.27 12.38 7.00
CA ASN A 171 1.90 12.75 6.68
C ASN A 171 0.93 11.59 6.97
N GLN A 172 -0.31 11.94 7.31
CA GLN A 172 -1.44 11.00 7.41
C GLN A 172 -2.53 11.46 6.44
N ALA A 173 -2.87 10.62 5.47
CA ALA A 173 -3.87 10.92 4.46
C ALA A 173 -5.05 9.95 4.53
N THR A 174 -6.27 10.48 4.50
CA THR A 174 -7.51 9.74 4.27
C THR A 174 -8.08 10.14 2.92
N LEU A 175 -8.19 9.18 2.01
CA LEU A 175 -8.66 9.38 0.63
C LEU A 175 -9.96 8.58 0.44
N SER A 176 -11.09 9.26 0.25
CA SER A 176 -12.40 8.61 0.37
C SER A 176 -13.17 8.42 -0.95
N GLY A 177 -12.70 9.01 -2.04
CA GLY A 177 -13.24 8.82 -3.39
C GLY A 177 -12.27 9.35 -4.46
N GLY A 178 -12.60 9.17 -5.74
CA GLY A 178 -11.79 9.68 -6.84
C GLY A 178 -10.60 8.80 -7.22
N LEU A 179 -9.76 9.32 -8.13
CA LEU A 179 -8.53 8.71 -8.64
C LEU A 179 -7.32 9.46 -8.08
N ASP A 180 -6.71 8.89 -7.04
CA ASP A 180 -5.68 9.57 -6.26
C ASP A 180 -4.29 9.03 -6.51
N ARG A 181 -3.32 9.94 -6.39
CA ARG A 181 -1.89 9.62 -6.42
C ARG A 181 -1.22 10.15 -5.17
N PHE A 182 -0.64 9.26 -4.38
CA PHE A 182 0.13 9.62 -3.20
C PHE A 182 1.61 9.31 -3.42
N LYS A 183 2.45 10.34 -3.52
CA LYS A 183 3.87 10.22 -3.81
C LYS A 183 4.69 10.56 -2.57
N VAL A 184 5.25 9.55 -1.94
CA VAL A 184 6.12 9.66 -0.77
C VAL A 184 7.50 10.14 -1.21
N LEU A 185 7.88 11.36 -0.84
CA LEU A 185 9.20 11.92 -1.17
C LEU A 185 10.18 11.68 -0.01
N THR A 186 9.79 12.00 1.22
CA THR A 186 10.62 11.84 2.42
C THR A 186 9.73 11.63 3.63
N GLY A 187 10.25 11.02 4.70
CA GLY A 187 9.48 10.79 5.93
C GLY A 187 8.75 9.44 5.93
N ASN A 188 7.85 9.28 6.87
CA ASN A 188 7.03 8.09 7.07
C ASN A 188 5.57 8.50 6.91
N ASP A 189 4.94 8.01 5.86
CA ASP A 189 3.59 8.40 5.48
C ASP A 189 2.59 7.28 5.73
N THR A 190 1.41 7.63 6.23
CA THR A 190 0.27 6.72 6.35
C THR A 190 -0.82 7.14 5.38
N VAL A 191 -1.33 6.21 4.60
CA VAL A 191 -2.43 6.42 3.65
C VAL A 191 -3.55 5.45 3.94
N LEU A 192 -4.73 5.98 4.25
CA LEU A 192 -5.98 5.25 4.43
C LEU A 192 -6.89 5.52 3.23
N ALA A 193 -7.09 4.52 2.38
CA ALA A 193 -8.10 4.57 1.33
C ALA A 193 -9.45 4.09 1.87
N THR A 194 -10.54 4.83 1.65
CA THR A 194 -11.90 4.44 2.06
C THR A 194 -12.89 4.62 0.93
N GLY A 195 -14.13 4.20 1.15
CA GLY A 195 -15.22 4.47 0.21
C GLY A 195 -14.96 3.90 -1.18
N SER A 196 -14.91 4.78 -2.17
CA SER A 196 -14.66 4.41 -3.57
C SER A 196 -13.33 4.95 -4.11
N ALA A 197 -12.38 5.33 -3.23
CA ALA A 197 -11.09 5.86 -3.65
C ALA A 197 -10.28 4.80 -4.40
N SER A 198 -9.78 5.13 -5.59
CA SER A 198 -8.77 4.35 -6.29
C SER A 198 -7.42 5.03 -6.11
N VAL A 199 -6.55 4.41 -5.32
CA VAL A 199 -5.30 5.04 -4.90
C VAL A 199 -4.09 4.34 -5.52
N GLN A 200 -3.27 5.13 -6.20
CA GLN A 200 -1.90 4.77 -6.55
C GLN A 200 -0.94 5.45 -5.55
N ALA A 201 -0.42 4.69 -4.60
CA ALA A 201 0.52 5.19 -3.59
C ALA A 201 1.92 4.63 -3.84
N GLY A 202 2.97 5.40 -3.56
CA GLY A 202 4.31 4.86 -3.68
C GLY A 202 5.43 5.87 -3.47
N VAL A 203 6.65 5.35 -3.46
CA VAL A 203 7.90 6.11 -3.32
C VAL A 203 8.51 6.25 -4.72
N PRO A 204 8.53 7.45 -5.32
CA PRO A 204 9.13 7.61 -6.65
C PRO A 204 10.63 7.35 -6.65
N THR A 205 11.19 7.07 -7.82
CA THR A 205 12.64 6.86 -8.00
C THR A 205 13.45 8.04 -7.47
N GLY A 206 14.51 7.76 -6.72
CA GLY A 206 15.38 8.77 -6.09
C GLY A 206 14.93 9.23 -4.69
N TYR A 207 13.83 8.70 -4.18
CA TYR A 207 13.32 8.96 -2.83
C TYR A 207 13.33 7.70 -1.98
N ALA A 208 13.35 7.84 -0.65
CA ALA A 208 13.48 6.73 0.30
C ALA A 208 12.59 6.88 1.55
N GLY A 209 11.47 7.62 1.46
CA GLY A 209 10.47 7.64 2.53
C GLY A 209 9.75 6.29 2.66
N THR A 210 9.15 6.02 3.81
CA THR A 210 8.41 4.77 4.08
C THR A 210 6.91 4.99 3.93
N LEU A 211 6.17 3.91 3.69
CA LEU A 211 4.74 3.97 3.43
C LEU A 211 3.98 2.87 4.21
N ASP A 212 3.03 3.31 5.03
CA ASP A 212 1.98 2.48 5.58
C ASP A 212 0.67 2.71 4.81
N PHE A 213 0.27 1.76 3.98
CA PHE A 213 -0.92 1.85 3.14
C PHE A 213 -2.02 0.90 3.61
N ILE A 214 -3.21 1.44 3.91
CA ILE A 214 -4.36 0.69 4.40
C ILE A 214 -5.51 0.86 3.44
N ASN A 215 -5.87 -0.19 2.70
CA ASN A 215 -7.03 -0.17 1.82
C ASN A 215 -8.30 -0.64 2.55
N SER A 216 -9.15 0.30 2.93
CA SER A 216 -10.53 0.05 3.37
C SER A 216 -11.56 0.52 2.32
N SER A 217 -11.11 0.78 1.09
CA SER A 217 -11.99 1.15 -0.02
C SER A 217 -12.56 -0.08 -0.71
N SER A 218 -13.52 0.18 -1.60
CA SER A 218 -14.08 -0.81 -2.52
C SER A 218 -13.25 -1.02 -3.79
N ALA A 219 -12.20 -0.22 -4.03
CA ALA A 219 -11.37 -0.30 -5.22
C ALA A 219 -10.06 -1.06 -4.95
N GLN A 220 -9.47 -1.58 -6.02
CA GLN A 220 -8.15 -2.22 -5.96
C GLN A 220 -7.06 -1.20 -5.61
N ALA A 221 -6.10 -1.63 -4.81
CA ALA A 221 -4.92 -0.84 -4.49
C ALA A 221 -3.82 -0.97 -5.54
N THR A 222 -3.06 0.09 -5.75
CA THR A 222 -1.74 0.01 -6.41
C THR A 222 -0.70 0.66 -5.52
N VAL A 223 0.19 -0.14 -4.95
CA VAL A 223 1.29 0.32 -4.09
C VAL A 223 2.63 0.03 -4.77
N LEU A 224 3.46 1.06 -4.92
CA LEU A 224 4.77 1.00 -5.57
C LEU A 224 5.85 1.49 -4.60
N GLY A 225 6.48 0.57 -3.86
CA GLY A 225 7.35 0.88 -2.73
C GLY A 225 8.69 1.55 -3.04
N GLY A 226 9.15 1.54 -4.28
CA GLY A 226 10.39 2.23 -4.68
C GLY A 226 11.61 1.81 -3.86
N HIS A 227 12.23 2.73 -3.13
CA HIS A 227 13.39 2.44 -2.27
C HIS A 227 13.10 2.32 -0.78
N GLY A 228 11.94 2.77 -0.30
CA GLY A 228 11.61 2.72 1.13
C GLY A 228 10.88 1.44 1.52
N SER A 229 10.89 1.09 2.80
CA SER A 229 10.08 -0.03 3.30
C SER A 229 8.58 0.30 3.23
N VAL A 230 7.78 -0.73 2.98
CA VAL A 230 6.32 -0.63 2.81
C VAL A 230 5.60 -1.61 3.73
N THR A 231 4.62 -1.10 4.47
CA THR A 231 3.53 -1.89 5.03
C THR A 231 2.29 -1.65 4.17
N ALA A 232 1.67 -2.69 3.61
CA ALA A 232 0.49 -2.52 2.76
C ALA A 232 -0.58 -3.58 3.01
N PHE A 233 -1.83 -3.11 3.12
CA PHE A 233 -3.02 -3.95 3.20
C PHE A 233 -3.88 -3.73 1.94
N GLY A 234 -4.05 -4.77 1.12
CA GLY A 234 -4.78 -4.71 -0.17
C GLY A 234 -6.29 -4.61 -0.02
N GLY A 235 -6.83 -4.93 1.16
CA GLY A 235 -8.25 -4.72 1.48
C GLY A 235 -9.19 -5.68 0.77
N ASN A 236 -10.46 -5.26 0.61
CA ASN A 236 -11.49 -6.14 0.07
C ASN A 236 -11.30 -6.47 -1.42
N ALA A 237 -10.78 -5.50 -2.20
CA ALA A 237 -10.60 -5.67 -3.63
C ALA A 237 -9.24 -6.26 -4.02
N GLY A 238 -8.29 -6.35 -3.07
CA GLY A 238 -6.92 -6.77 -3.36
C GLY A 238 -6.17 -5.71 -4.18
N GLY A 239 -5.29 -6.17 -5.08
CA GLY A 239 -4.54 -5.29 -5.98
C GLY A 239 -3.07 -5.67 -6.15
N LEU A 240 -2.30 -4.71 -6.65
CA LEU A 240 -0.86 -4.84 -6.87
C LEU A 240 -0.11 -4.15 -5.73
N LEU A 241 0.60 -4.94 -4.92
CA LEU A 241 1.41 -4.44 -3.82
C LEU A 241 2.88 -4.78 -4.09
N TYR A 242 3.66 -3.76 -4.43
CA TYR A 242 5.09 -3.89 -4.69
C TYR A 242 5.84 -3.27 -3.50
N GLY A 243 6.55 -4.09 -2.73
CA GLY A 243 7.43 -3.65 -1.66
C GLY A 243 8.61 -2.83 -2.19
N GLY A 244 9.26 -2.05 -1.33
CA GLY A 244 10.41 -1.28 -1.76
C GLY A 244 11.73 -2.03 -1.55
N THR A 245 12.73 -1.63 -2.34
CA THR A 245 14.08 -2.22 -2.31
C THR A 245 14.84 -2.01 -0.99
N GLY A 246 14.31 -1.20 -0.07
CA GLY A 246 14.81 -1.07 1.31
C GLY A 246 14.57 -2.30 2.18
N GLY A 247 13.74 -3.25 1.74
CA GLY A 247 13.44 -4.49 2.45
C GLY A 247 12.55 -4.30 3.69
N ASN A 248 12.36 -5.38 4.43
CA ASN A 248 11.47 -5.47 5.59
C ASN A 248 10.04 -5.02 5.26
N ASN A 249 9.57 -5.32 4.05
CA ASN A 249 8.21 -5.00 3.63
C ASN A 249 7.22 -6.00 4.24
N SER A 250 6.01 -5.53 4.54
CA SER A 250 4.90 -6.36 5.03
C SER A 250 3.67 -6.14 4.16
N LEU A 251 3.37 -7.11 3.30
CA LEU A 251 2.34 -7.00 2.26
C LEU A 251 1.25 -8.03 2.51
N ILE A 252 0.03 -7.58 2.83
CA ILE A 252 -1.11 -8.43 3.18
C ILE A 252 -2.24 -8.19 2.18
N GLY A 253 -2.67 -9.25 1.48
CA GLY A 253 -3.53 -9.11 0.32
C GLY A 253 -5.01 -8.84 0.60
N GLY A 254 -5.57 -9.37 1.69
CA GLY A 254 -7.00 -9.23 2.00
C GLY A 254 -7.89 -10.19 1.18
N ASN A 255 -9.10 -9.77 0.80
CA ASN A 255 -10.09 -10.65 0.16
C ASN A 255 -9.88 -10.83 -1.35
N GLY A 256 -9.40 -9.80 -2.02
CA GLY A 256 -9.25 -9.80 -3.47
C GLY A 256 -8.05 -10.61 -3.93
N GLY A 257 -8.00 -10.89 -5.24
CA GLY A 257 -6.80 -11.43 -5.86
C GLY A 257 -5.67 -10.40 -5.76
N VAL A 258 -4.45 -10.89 -5.49
CA VAL A 258 -3.30 -10.02 -5.31
C VAL A 258 -2.09 -10.44 -6.12
N SER A 259 -1.31 -9.44 -6.52
CA SER A 259 0.08 -9.64 -6.90
C SER A 259 0.95 -8.95 -5.86
N LEU A 260 1.69 -9.73 -5.07
CA LEU A 260 2.60 -9.25 -4.02
C LEU A 260 4.03 -9.44 -4.50
N VAL A 261 4.85 -8.39 -4.45
CA VAL A 261 6.27 -8.45 -4.79
C VAL A 261 7.08 -7.92 -3.62
N GLY A 262 7.95 -8.73 -3.03
CA GLY A 262 8.77 -8.31 -1.88
C GLY A 262 9.81 -7.25 -2.26
N ALA A 263 10.53 -7.53 -3.35
CA ALA A 263 11.58 -6.70 -3.94
C ALA A 263 12.84 -6.46 -3.10
N GLY A 264 12.75 -6.17 -1.82
CA GLY A 264 13.91 -6.03 -0.93
C GLY A 264 14.28 -7.37 -0.30
N ASN A 265 14.98 -7.30 0.83
CA ASN A 265 15.28 -8.47 1.66
C ASN A 265 14.35 -8.55 2.88
N ASN A 266 14.17 -9.74 3.44
CA ASN A 266 13.43 -9.94 4.70
C ASN A 266 11.95 -9.52 4.61
N ASP A 267 11.32 -9.74 3.46
CA ASP A 267 9.94 -9.36 3.23
C ASP A 267 8.95 -10.43 3.69
N TYR A 268 7.80 -9.97 4.16
CA TYR A 268 6.65 -10.81 4.53
C TYR A 268 5.49 -10.57 3.57
N LEU A 269 5.12 -11.59 2.81
CA LEU A 269 4.04 -11.56 1.82
C LEU A 269 2.96 -12.56 2.23
N LEU A 270 1.74 -12.08 2.44
CA LEU A 270 0.59 -12.91 2.80
C LEU A 270 -0.59 -12.68 1.84
N ALA A 271 -0.93 -13.68 1.05
CA ALA A 271 -2.20 -13.73 0.34
C ALA A 271 -3.34 -14.16 1.28
N GLY A 272 -4.44 -13.40 1.27
CA GLY A 272 -5.45 -13.44 2.33
C GLY A 272 -5.05 -12.63 3.57
N GLY A 273 -5.55 -13.02 4.74
CA GLY A 273 -5.26 -12.35 6.02
C GLY A 273 -6.12 -11.11 6.31
N GLY A 274 -5.85 -10.42 7.43
CA GLY A 274 -6.54 -9.15 7.76
C GLY A 274 -8.05 -9.27 7.97
N GLY A 275 -8.55 -10.42 8.45
CA GLY A 275 -9.99 -10.68 8.57
C GLY A 275 -10.65 -11.14 7.26
N ALA A 276 -9.85 -11.56 6.28
CA ALA A 276 -10.37 -11.98 4.99
C ALA A 276 -11.31 -13.20 5.04
N THR A 277 -12.22 -13.26 4.07
CA THR A 277 -13.10 -14.38 3.77
C THR A 277 -12.61 -15.17 2.56
N THR A 278 -13.13 -16.38 2.37
CA THR A 278 -12.75 -17.25 1.25
C THR A 278 -12.98 -16.59 -0.11
N SER A 279 -11.95 -16.63 -0.96
CA SER A 279 -11.93 -16.05 -2.30
C SER A 279 -11.41 -17.05 -3.33
N ALA A 280 -12.04 -17.07 -4.50
CA ALA A 280 -11.63 -17.90 -5.64
C ALA A 280 -10.65 -17.20 -6.58
N LEU A 281 -10.30 -15.95 -6.28
CA LEU A 281 -9.35 -15.19 -7.08
C LEU A 281 -7.94 -15.73 -6.87
N ASN A 282 -7.16 -15.69 -7.94
CA ASN A 282 -5.77 -16.14 -7.92
C ASN A 282 -4.90 -15.11 -7.21
N ASN A 283 -3.84 -15.61 -6.58
CA ASN A 283 -2.82 -14.77 -5.96
C ASN A 283 -1.44 -15.14 -6.48
N ASP A 284 -0.61 -14.13 -6.74
CA ASP A 284 0.76 -14.29 -7.16
C ASP A 284 1.68 -13.61 -6.15
N LEU A 285 2.64 -14.36 -5.61
CA LEU A 285 3.60 -13.87 -4.62
C LEU A 285 5.01 -14.05 -5.18
N PHE A 286 5.76 -12.97 -5.29
CA PHE A 286 7.12 -12.96 -5.82
C PHE A 286 8.08 -12.45 -4.75
N ALA A 287 9.02 -13.31 -4.35
CA ALA A 287 10.13 -12.92 -3.50
C ALA A 287 11.09 -11.97 -4.23
N GLY A 288 11.93 -11.30 -3.45
CA GLY A 288 13.03 -10.47 -3.92
C GLY A 288 14.38 -11.19 -3.76
N PRO A 289 15.48 -10.44 -3.73
CA PRO A 289 16.73 -10.89 -3.13
C PRO A 289 16.70 -10.80 -1.60
N GLY A 290 16.95 -11.90 -0.91
CA GLY A 290 17.07 -11.96 0.53
C GLY A 290 16.48 -13.23 1.10
N ASN A 291 16.09 -13.18 2.37
CA ASN A 291 15.35 -14.27 2.99
C ASN A 291 13.90 -13.83 3.12
N GLU A 292 13.02 -14.29 2.25
CA GLU A 292 11.62 -13.86 2.25
C GLU A 292 10.70 -14.90 2.89
N THR A 293 9.54 -14.45 3.39
CA THR A 293 8.45 -15.31 3.84
C THR A 293 7.23 -15.08 2.99
N LEU A 294 6.82 -16.10 2.23
CA LEU A 294 5.66 -16.07 1.34
C LEU A 294 4.60 -17.04 1.85
N MET A 295 3.39 -16.55 2.06
CA MET A 295 2.32 -17.35 2.64
C MET A 295 1.00 -17.14 1.90
N ALA A 296 0.24 -18.22 1.69
CA ALA A 296 -1.17 -18.14 1.33
C ALA A 296 -2.03 -18.79 2.41
N SER A 297 -2.99 -18.03 2.93
CA SER A 297 -3.87 -18.50 4.00
C SER A 297 -4.98 -19.45 3.49
N SER A 298 -5.69 -20.08 4.42
CA SER A 298 -6.78 -21.03 4.13
C SER A 298 -8.01 -20.43 3.46
N VAL A 299 -8.08 -19.10 3.38
CA VAL A 299 -9.13 -18.38 2.65
C VAL A 299 -8.80 -18.18 1.17
N THR A 300 -7.63 -18.60 0.72
CA THR A 300 -7.24 -18.55 -0.70
C THR A 300 -7.56 -19.88 -1.41
N GLN A 301 -7.69 -19.82 -2.73
CA GLN A 301 -7.80 -21.03 -3.56
C GLN A 301 -6.52 -21.30 -4.32
N ASN A 302 -6.30 -20.63 -5.45
CA ASN A 302 -5.14 -20.85 -6.29
C ASN A 302 -4.06 -19.82 -5.98
N ASN A 303 -2.83 -20.29 -5.81
CA ASN A 303 -1.71 -19.41 -5.50
C ASN A 303 -0.48 -19.80 -6.33
N LEU A 304 0.24 -18.78 -6.78
CA LEU A 304 1.56 -18.89 -7.35
C LEU A 304 2.56 -18.27 -6.38
N PHE A 305 3.65 -18.98 -6.14
CA PHE A 305 4.79 -18.51 -5.38
C PHE A 305 6.02 -18.59 -6.25
N ALA A 306 6.74 -17.49 -6.39
CA ALA A 306 8.06 -17.46 -6.99
C ALA A 306 9.08 -17.10 -5.91
N ALA A 307 9.95 -18.05 -5.61
CA ALA A 307 11.10 -17.85 -4.74
C ALA A 307 12.09 -16.85 -5.36
N GLY A 308 12.98 -16.36 -4.52
CA GLY A 308 13.97 -15.36 -4.81
C GLY A 308 15.38 -15.92 -4.72
N SER A 309 16.34 -15.02 -4.50
CA SER A 309 17.69 -15.44 -4.13
C SER A 309 17.83 -15.38 -2.61
N GLY A 310 18.38 -16.39 -1.96
CA GLY A 310 18.59 -16.42 -0.51
C GLY A 310 17.81 -17.56 0.15
N THR A 311 17.50 -17.46 1.45
CA THR A 311 16.82 -18.53 2.20
C THR A 311 15.34 -18.22 2.41
N ASP A 312 14.49 -18.69 1.49
CA ASP A 312 13.06 -18.39 1.52
C ASP A 312 12.26 -19.42 2.30
N ILE A 313 11.15 -18.96 2.90
CA ILE A 313 10.11 -19.81 3.48
C ILE A 313 8.83 -19.59 2.70
N ILE A 314 8.29 -20.66 2.11
CA ILE A 314 7.05 -20.60 1.33
C ILE A 314 6.05 -21.58 1.92
N SER A 315 4.83 -21.13 2.20
CA SER A 315 3.79 -21.98 2.79
C SER A 315 2.43 -21.71 2.20
N SER A 316 1.72 -22.77 1.82
CA SER A 316 0.33 -22.66 1.37
C SER A 316 -0.62 -23.42 2.28
N ALA A 317 -1.77 -22.80 2.55
CA ALA A 317 -2.97 -23.44 3.05
C ALA A 317 -4.15 -23.28 2.08
N GLY A 318 -3.90 -22.91 0.82
CA GLY A 318 -4.96 -22.75 -0.20
C GLY A 318 -5.59 -24.08 -0.59
N SER A 319 -6.90 -24.07 -0.88
CA SER A 319 -7.65 -25.29 -1.21
C SER A 319 -7.58 -25.69 -2.69
N GLY A 320 -7.07 -24.82 -3.57
CA GLY A 320 -6.96 -25.03 -5.01
C GLY A 320 -5.58 -25.48 -5.46
N SER A 321 -5.18 -25.04 -6.65
CA SER A 321 -3.85 -25.34 -7.20
C SER A 321 -2.78 -24.40 -6.64
N GLN A 322 -1.68 -24.99 -6.17
CA GLN A 322 -0.53 -24.29 -5.61
C GLN A 322 0.67 -24.51 -6.53
N ALA A 323 1.19 -23.43 -7.12
CA ALA A 323 2.36 -23.47 -7.98
C ALA A 323 3.56 -22.84 -7.26
N PHE A 324 4.62 -23.61 -7.05
CA PHE A 324 5.84 -23.16 -6.40
C PHE A 324 6.97 -23.13 -7.42
N PHE A 325 7.55 -21.98 -7.69
CA PHE A 325 8.70 -21.81 -8.55
C PHE A 325 9.93 -21.58 -7.68
N ALA A 326 10.85 -22.55 -7.68
CA ALA A 326 12.17 -22.38 -7.09
C ALA A 326 13.01 -21.39 -7.92
N ALA A 327 14.07 -20.86 -7.32
CA ALA A 327 15.00 -19.93 -7.93
C ALA A 327 16.45 -20.28 -7.55
N THR A 328 17.37 -19.31 -7.58
CA THR A 328 18.81 -19.52 -7.29
C THR A 328 19.13 -19.63 -5.80
N GLY A 329 18.15 -19.33 -4.95
CA GLY A 329 18.24 -19.46 -3.50
C GLY A 329 17.97 -20.89 -3.01
N SER A 330 17.94 -21.03 -1.69
CA SER A 330 17.45 -22.19 -0.97
C SER A 330 16.04 -21.89 -0.46
N ALA A 331 15.02 -22.60 -0.91
CA ALA A 331 13.66 -22.44 -0.39
C ALA A 331 13.23 -23.64 0.47
N THR A 332 12.60 -23.37 1.61
CA THR A 332 11.79 -24.36 2.32
C THR A 332 10.33 -24.16 1.95
N MET A 333 9.75 -25.14 1.26
CA MET A 333 8.40 -25.06 0.71
C MET A 333 7.48 -26.06 1.41
N TYR A 334 6.41 -25.55 2.00
CA TYR A 334 5.34 -26.33 2.61
C TYR A 334 4.15 -26.37 1.66
N GLY A 335 3.93 -27.52 1.03
CA GLY A 335 2.74 -27.77 0.23
C GLY A 335 1.45 -27.68 1.05
N SER A 336 0.37 -27.28 0.40
CA SER A 336 -0.96 -27.29 1.02
C SER A 336 -1.40 -28.73 1.27
N THR A 337 -1.89 -28.97 2.49
CA THR A 337 -2.47 -30.23 2.93
C THR A 337 -4.01 -30.19 2.94
N VAL A 338 -4.60 -29.09 2.49
CA VAL A 338 -6.06 -28.93 2.45
C VAL A 338 -6.66 -29.92 1.46
N SER A 339 -7.78 -30.55 1.84
CA SER A 339 -8.47 -31.51 0.99
C SER A 339 -8.83 -30.89 -0.38
N GLY A 340 -8.40 -31.54 -1.46
CA GLY A 340 -8.61 -31.06 -2.83
C GLY A 340 -7.49 -30.16 -3.37
N ALA A 341 -6.55 -29.74 -2.53
CA ALA A 341 -5.39 -28.99 -2.98
C ALA A 341 -4.45 -29.87 -3.82
N THR A 342 -3.79 -29.25 -4.78
CA THR A 342 -2.73 -29.88 -5.59
C THR A 342 -1.50 -28.99 -5.56
N ASN A 343 -0.34 -29.56 -5.30
CA ASN A 343 0.91 -28.81 -5.26
C ASN A 343 1.78 -29.17 -6.47
N THR A 344 2.26 -28.17 -7.20
CA THR A 344 3.23 -28.36 -8.28
C THR A 344 4.47 -27.54 -8.02
N TYR A 345 5.62 -28.20 -7.98
CA TYR A 345 6.92 -27.58 -7.70
C TYR A 345 7.74 -27.55 -8.98
N PHE A 346 8.19 -26.37 -9.38
CA PHE A 346 8.95 -26.13 -10.60
C PHE A 346 10.39 -25.81 -10.26
N PHE A 347 11.31 -26.55 -10.87
CA PHE A 347 12.75 -26.33 -10.82
C PHE A 347 13.28 -26.12 -12.25
N SER A 348 14.16 -25.15 -12.47
CA SER A 348 14.62 -24.81 -13.83
C SER A 348 15.99 -24.16 -13.77
N SER A 349 16.96 -24.60 -14.57
CA SER A 349 18.27 -23.92 -14.69
C SER A 349 18.20 -22.49 -15.23
N SER A 350 17.13 -22.13 -15.95
CA SER A 350 16.96 -20.79 -16.53
C SER A 350 15.49 -20.37 -16.62
N LEU A 351 15.14 -19.42 -15.76
CA LEU A 351 14.14 -18.35 -15.92
C LEU A 351 14.32 -17.30 -14.80
N GLN A 352 14.81 -17.74 -13.63
CA GLN A 352 15.42 -16.93 -12.56
C GLN A 352 16.72 -17.55 -12.00
N GLY A 353 17.32 -18.47 -12.76
CA GLY A 353 18.39 -19.37 -12.35
C GLY A 353 17.88 -20.45 -11.39
N GLY A 354 18.05 -21.70 -11.77
CA GLY A 354 17.87 -22.83 -10.84
C GLY A 354 19.21 -23.11 -10.18
N GLY A 355 19.14 -23.67 -8.99
CA GLY A 355 20.33 -23.97 -8.19
C GLY A 355 20.07 -23.54 -6.77
N GLY A 356 20.27 -24.46 -5.83
CA GLY A 356 19.88 -24.24 -4.45
C GLY A 356 19.83 -25.55 -3.68
N ASN A 357 19.78 -25.43 -2.36
CA ASN A 357 19.42 -26.54 -1.49
C ASN A 357 18.00 -26.31 -1.01
N ASP A 358 17.04 -26.88 -1.73
CA ASP A 358 15.62 -26.73 -1.45
C ASP A 358 15.13 -27.86 -0.54
N VAL A 359 14.09 -27.56 0.23
CA VAL A 359 13.43 -28.51 1.11
C VAL A 359 11.94 -28.51 0.78
N LEU A 360 11.40 -29.67 0.45
CA LEU A 360 9.97 -29.87 0.22
C LEU A 360 9.37 -30.63 1.40
N GLU A 361 8.43 -29.98 2.05
CA GLU A 361 7.60 -30.50 3.13
C GLU A 361 6.18 -30.72 2.64
N ASN A 362 5.48 -31.69 3.23
CA ASN A 362 4.10 -32.07 2.89
C ASN A 362 3.85 -32.52 1.44
N PHE A 363 4.89 -32.99 0.72
CA PHE A 363 4.70 -33.55 -0.62
C PHE A 363 3.77 -34.77 -0.57
N ASN A 364 2.77 -34.84 -1.44
CA ASN A 364 1.85 -35.96 -1.58
C ASN A 364 1.93 -36.59 -2.98
N SER A 365 2.62 -37.73 -3.10
CA SER A 365 2.77 -38.51 -4.34
C SER A 365 1.49 -39.01 -5.02
N LYS A 366 0.30 -38.68 -4.52
CA LYS A 366 -0.97 -38.95 -5.21
C LYS A 366 -1.53 -37.73 -5.94
N THR A 367 -1.15 -36.52 -5.52
CA THR A 367 -1.76 -35.26 -5.94
C THR A 367 -0.75 -34.23 -6.42
N ASP A 368 0.51 -34.38 -5.99
CA ASP A 368 1.54 -33.38 -6.16
C ASP A 368 2.54 -33.79 -7.23
N ASN A 369 3.14 -32.80 -7.89
CA ASN A 369 4.09 -33.02 -8.96
C ASN A 369 5.35 -32.19 -8.76
N ILE A 370 6.49 -32.74 -9.13
CA ILE A 370 7.72 -31.96 -9.34
C ILE A 370 7.99 -31.95 -10.83
N VAL A 371 8.18 -30.76 -11.37
CA VAL A 371 8.46 -30.52 -12.78
C VAL A 371 9.81 -29.83 -12.91
N ILE A 372 10.73 -30.51 -13.57
CA ILE A 372 12.07 -29.99 -13.86
C ILE A 372 12.08 -29.52 -15.32
N LEU A 373 12.47 -28.28 -15.53
CA LEU A 373 12.42 -27.58 -16.81
C LEU A 373 13.83 -27.37 -17.38
N SER A 374 13.89 -26.75 -18.57
CA SER A 374 15.13 -26.26 -19.19
C SER A 374 16.18 -27.35 -19.44
N GLY A 375 15.74 -28.58 -19.75
CA GLY A 375 16.61 -29.70 -20.09
C GLY A 375 17.41 -30.26 -18.92
N VAL A 376 17.15 -29.80 -17.69
CA VAL A 376 17.72 -30.36 -16.47
C VAL A 376 17.03 -31.69 -16.16
N ASN A 377 17.78 -32.65 -15.64
CA ASN A 377 17.25 -33.96 -15.27
C ASN A 377 17.78 -34.44 -13.91
N ILE A 378 17.11 -35.44 -13.36
CA ILE A 378 17.50 -36.08 -12.10
C ILE A 378 18.73 -36.95 -12.34
N VAL A 379 19.85 -36.65 -11.67
CA VAL A 379 21.10 -37.42 -11.81
C VAL A 379 21.29 -38.45 -10.69
N SER A 380 20.81 -38.16 -9.49
CA SER A 380 20.88 -39.10 -8.38
C SER A 380 19.77 -38.89 -7.37
N VAL A 381 19.40 -39.98 -6.70
CA VAL A 381 18.54 -39.98 -5.53
C VAL A 381 19.26 -40.73 -4.41
N THR A 382 19.46 -40.10 -3.26
CA THR A 382 20.10 -40.72 -2.09
C THR A 382 19.25 -40.53 -0.84
N GLY A 383 19.54 -41.30 0.21
CA GLY A 383 18.93 -41.05 1.52
C GLY A 383 19.52 -39.79 2.15
N ALA A 384 18.68 -38.99 2.80
CA ALA A 384 19.05 -37.80 3.55
C ALA A 384 18.67 -37.97 5.02
N ASN A 385 19.44 -38.78 5.75
CA ASN A 385 19.22 -38.99 7.18
C ASN A 385 20.14 -38.09 7.98
N ASN A 386 19.80 -36.80 8.08
CA ASN A 386 20.31 -35.95 9.16
C ASN A 386 19.25 -35.90 10.25
N GLY A 387 19.64 -35.87 11.53
CA GLY A 387 18.73 -35.92 12.68
C GLY A 387 17.62 -34.85 12.75
N ASN A 388 17.59 -33.94 11.77
CA ASN A 388 16.53 -32.96 11.53
C ASN A 388 15.28 -33.55 10.85
N TYR A 389 15.35 -34.74 10.24
CA TYR A 389 14.23 -35.40 9.55
C TYR A 389 13.89 -36.74 10.22
N PRO A 390 13.16 -36.75 11.35
CA PRO A 390 12.88 -37.96 12.12
C PRO A 390 12.03 -38.99 11.36
N THR A 391 11.27 -38.55 10.35
CA THR A 391 10.49 -39.40 9.43
C THR A 391 11.31 -39.92 8.24
N GLY A 392 12.60 -39.56 8.15
CA GLY A 392 13.47 -39.81 7.00
C GLY A 392 13.26 -38.81 5.87
N ALA A 393 14.26 -38.69 4.99
CA ALA A 393 14.15 -37.86 3.79
C ALA A 393 14.95 -38.47 2.62
N ALA A 394 14.62 -38.06 1.41
CA ALA A 394 15.36 -38.37 0.19
C ALA A 394 15.97 -37.09 -0.38
N LEU A 395 17.22 -37.16 -0.79
CA LEU A 395 17.89 -36.09 -1.54
C LEU A 395 17.82 -36.42 -3.02
N VAL A 396 17.20 -35.55 -3.80
CA VAL A 396 17.18 -35.59 -5.26
C VAL A 396 18.19 -34.55 -5.76
N THR A 397 19.19 -35.00 -6.52
CA THR A 397 20.19 -34.12 -7.13
C THR A 397 19.91 -34.01 -8.61
N LEU A 398 19.93 -32.79 -9.13
CA LEU A 398 19.72 -32.47 -10.54
C LEU A 398 21.04 -32.27 -11.28
N SER A 399 21.01 -32.34 -12.61
CA SER A 399 22.21 -32.21 -13.47
C SER A 399 22.89 -30.84 -13.41
N ASP A 400 22.21 -29.82 -12.91
CA ASP A 400 22.76 -28.49 -12.65
C ASP A 400 23.28 -28.31 -11.19
N ASN A 401 23.29 -29.40 -10.41
CA ASN A 401 23.62 -29.46 -8.99
C ASN A 401 22.57 -28.86 -8.03
N THR A 402 21.37 -28.53 -8.52
CA THR A 402 20.24 -28.27 -7.61
C THR A 402 19.98 -29.49 -6.74
N GLN A 403 19.74 -29.27 -5.46
CA GLN A 403 19.49 -30.31 -4.47
C GLN A 403 18.11 -30.11 -3.86
N ILE A 404 17.25 -31.13 -3.96
CA ILE A 404 15.89 -31.10 -3.44
C ILE A 404 15.78 -32.15 -2.34
N THR A 405 15.59 -31.72 -1.11
CA THR A 405 15.35 -32.59 0.04
C THR A 405 13.86 -32.83 0.21
N MET A 406 13.43 -34.07 -0.05
CA MET A 406 12.05 -34.54 0.04
C MET A 406 11.79 -35.12 1.43
N VAL A 407 11.21 -34.33 2.34
CA VAL A 407 10.97 -34.75 3.72
C VAL A 407 9.85 -35.78 3.79
N GLY A 408 10.05 -36.86 4.57
CA GLY A 408 9.10 -37.95 4.73
C GLY A 408 9.11 -38.99 3.60
N TYR A 409 10.05 -38.90 2.65
CA TYR A 409 10.17 -39.84 1.52
C TYR A 409 11.43 -40.68 1.59
N ASN A 410 11.31 -41.95 1.24
CA ASN A 410 12.43 -42.86 1.09
C ASN A 410 13.03 -42.77 -0.30
N ALA A 411 14.37 -42.75 -0.39
CA ALA A 411 15.10 -42.69 -1.64
C ALA A 411 14.70 -43.81 -2.63
N SER A 412 14.43 -45.02 -2.14
CA SER A 412 14.00 -46.17 -2.95
C SER A 412 12.74 -45.90 -3.77
N ASN A 413 11.82 -45.07 -3.26
CA ASN A 413 10.56 -44.76 -3.94
C ASN A 413 10.75 -43.83 -5.14
N LEU A 414 11.86 -43.08 -5.15
CA LEU A 414 12.16 -42.06 -6.14
C LEU A 414 13.23 -42.50 -7.17
N GLN A 415 13.94 -43.61 -6.93
CA GLN A 415 14.99 -44.11 -7.85
C GLN A 415 14.52 -44.29 -9.30
N LYS A 416 13.25 -44.68 -9.49
CA LYS A 416 12.64 -44.89 -10.81
C LYS A 416 12.58 -43.62 -11.68
N PHE A 417 12.77 -42.43 -11.09
CA PHE A 417 12.72 -41.15 -11.81
C PHE A 417 14.11 -40.67 -12.24
N VAL A 418 15.20 -41.34 -11.86
CA VAL A 418 16.56 -40.99 -12.29
C VAL A 418 16.64 -40.99 -13.82
N GLY A 419 17.25 -39.94 -14.38
CA GLY A 419 17.33 -39.66 -15.81
C GLY A 419 16.14 -38.86 -16.35
N GLY A 420 15.02 -38.81 -15.63
CA GLY A 420 13.82 -38.06 -16.00
C GLY A 420 13.80 -36.61 -15.51
N SER A 421 12.70 -35.91 -15.83
CA SER A 421 12.48 -34.50 -15.48
C SER A 421 11.15 -34.26 -14.76
N ILE A 422 10.45 -35.33 -14.34
CA ILE A 422 9.15 -35.25 -13.67
C ILE A 422 9.12 -36.29 -12.55
N ILE A 423 8.60 -35.90 -11.38
CA ILE A 423 8.21 -36.79 -10.28
C ILE A 423 6.70 -36.64 -10.09
N THR A 424 5.98 -37.75 -10.19
CA THR A 424 4.51 -37.85 -10.07
C THR A 424 4.10 -38.91 -9.07
#